data_AF-A0A959B2N0-F1
#
_entry.id   AF-A0A959B2N0-F1
#
_cell.length_a   1.000
_cell.length_b   1.000
_cell.length_c   1.000
_cell.angle_alpha   90.00
_cell.angle_beta   90.00
_cell.angle_gamma   90.00
#
_symmetry.space_group_name_H-M   'P 1'
#
loop_
_entity.id
_entity.type
_entity.pdbx_description
1 polymer ?
#
loop_
_entity_poly.entity_id
_entity_poly.type
_entity_poly.pdbx_seq_one_letter_code
_entity_poly.pdbx_strand_id
1 'polypeptide(L)'
;MEKKTPERSIFIIWRWKEKELGLWRTAQEENHLHSISEENLFEDNLSAIVDVLRAYSSLPQCLFFLHRKRHPVSYVGQLLQTLKAQLGLNDTGKLKCFLFGYGSDYLYLSKNPNGLLGDGALGGFVEDKDGATKEYHVIQDAKQRTIREENFNAIWRYYQHEFKKKLYQLERDLFLHFSPFTDPEYPGKNGSLFAHLETNSALALRLYSFIGEDIEAEEAVEHQELLFDDCSENLKAAYGLPAMKAYETLKQHINGVFLGNSLHRVPPHIAIPEVRQQFVQLRSTMPERITY
;
A
#
# COMPACT_ATOMS: atom_id res chain seq x y z
N MET A 1 -14.60 9.88 -30.75
CA MET A 1 -14.97 8.74 -29.90
C MET A 1 -14.48 9.06 -28.51
N GLU A 2 -15.38 9.26 -27.54
CA GLU A 2 -15.00 9.36 -26.14
C GLU A 2 -14.42 8.02 -25.70
N LYS A 3 -13.21 8.03 -25.14
CA LYS A 3 -12.64 6.84 -24.52
C LYS A 3 -13.41 6.59 -23.23
N LYS A 4 -14.16 5.49 -23.18
CA LYS A 4 -14.81 5.05 -21.94
C LYS A 4 -13.73 4.64 -20.94
N THR A 5 -13.78 5.19 -19.73
CA THR A 5 -12.91 4.80 -18.63
C THR A 5 -13.11 3.31 -18.36
N PRO A 6 -12.03 2.52 -18.13
CA PRO A 6 -12.20 1.11 -17.79
C PRO A 6 -12.97 0.96 -16.49
N GLU A 7 -13.88 0.00 -16.45
CA GLU A 7 -14.62 -0.39 -15.25
C GLU A 7 -13.64 -0.81 -14.13
N ARG A 8 -13.97 -0.50 -12.88
CA ARG A 8 -13.10 -0.81 -11.72
C ARG A 8 -13.90 -1.41 -10.58
N SER A 9 -13.33 -2.42 -9.95
CA SER A 9 -13.98 -3.07 -8.81
C SER A 9 -13.06 -3.14 -7.60
N ILE A 10 -13.58 -2.76 -6.44
CA ILE A 10 -12.95 -2.94 -5.14
C ILE A 10 -13.70 -4.04 -4.39
N PHE A 11 -12.98 -5.04 -3.92
CA PHE A 11 -13.49 -6.13 -3.10
C PHE A 11 -12.87 -6.02 -1.72
N ILE A 12 -13.70 -5.82 -0.70
CA ILE A 12 -13.28 -5.78 0.70
C ILE A 12 -13.80 -7.03 1.39
N ILE A 13 -12.88 -7.86 1.85
CA ILE A 13 -13.17 -9.08 2.57
C ILE A 13 -12.94 -8.80 4.06
N TRP A 14 -14.04 -8.75 4.81
CA TRP A 14 -14.00 -8.39 6.22
C TRP A 14 -15.24 -8.86 6.98
N ARG A 15 -15.06 -9.12 8.28
CA ARG A 15 -16.18 -9.42 9.18
C ARG A 15 -16.81 -8.14 9.71
N TRP A 16 -17.97 -7.78 9.18
CA TRP A 16 -18.78 -6.67 9.68
C TRP A 16 -19.60 -7.09 10.90
N LYS A 17 -19.76 -6.18 11.86
CA LYS A 17 -20.66 -6.39 13.01
C LYS A 17 -22.14 -6.38 12.60
N GLU A 18 -22.47 -5.75 11.47
CA GLU A 18 -23.81 -5.70 10.89
C GLU A 18 -23.85 -6.37 9.52
N LYS A 19 -25.06 -6.78 9.10
CA LYS A 19 -25.33 -7.52 7.85
C LYS A 19 -24.57 -6.92 6.67
N GLU A 20 -23.95 -7.83 5.91
CA GLU A 20 -23.17 -7.62 4.69
C GLU A 20 -23.57 -6.36 3.92
N LEU A 21 -22.62 -5.41 3.81
CA LEU A 21 -22.80 -4.23 2.98
C LEU A 21 -23.15 -4.60 1.53
N GLY A 22 -22.80 -5.81 1.05
CA GLY A 22 -23.15 -6.31 -0.28
C GLY A 22 -22.57 -5.44 -1.41
N LEU A 23 -23.27 -5.37 -2.54
CA LEU A 23 -22.85 -4.60 -3.72
C LEU A 23 -23.27 -3.12 -3.62
N TRP A 24 -22.29 -2.24 -3.77
CA TRP A 24 -22.46 -0.79 -3.92
C TRP A 24 -21.83 -0.31 -5.23
N ARG A 25 -22.28 0.84 -5.74
CA ARG A 25 -21.78 1.41 -6.98
C ARG A 25 -21.53 2.92 -6.87
N THR A 26 -20.66 3.47 -7.71
CA THR A 26 -20.59 4.94 -7.87
C THR A 26 -21.80 5.44 -8.67
N ALA A 27 -22.14 6.73 -8.57
CA ALA A 27 -23.30 7.31 -9.27
C ALA A 27 -23.24 7.14 -10.81
N GLN A 28 -22.04 7.05 -11.39
CA GLN A 28 -21.84 6.79 -12.81
C GLN A 28 -22.05 5.32 -13.22
N GLU A 29 -22.31 4.42 -12.26
CA GLU A 29 -22.49 2.98 -12.43
C GLU A 29 -21.29 2.22 -13.06
N GLU A 30 -20.14 2.86 -13.26
CA GLU A 30 -18.94 2.25 -13.85
C GLU A 30 -17.96 1.65 -12.82
N ASN A 31 -18.19 1.87 -11.52
CA ASN A 31 -17.31 1.37 -10.48
C ASN A 31 -18.09 0.68 -9.38
N HIS A 32 -17.57 -0.46 -8.94
CA HIS A 32 -18.25 -1.37 -8.03
C HIS A 32 -17.45 -1.57 -6.74
N LEU A 33 -18.14 -1.49 -5.60
CA LEU A 33 -17.62 -1.87 -4.29
C LEU A 33 -18.36 -3.10 -3.80
N HIS A 34 -17.64 -4.18 -3.60
CA HIS A 34 -18.13 -5.43 -3.06
C HIS A 34 -17.63 -5.60 -1.64
N SER A 35 -18.54 -5.76 -0.69
CA SER A 35 -18.20 -6.20 0.65
C SER A 35 -18.59 -7.66 0.83
N ILE A 36 -17.61 -8.51 1.15
CA ILE A 36 -17.80 -9.95 1.35
C ILE A 36 -17.50 -10.28 2.82
N SER A 37 -18.45 -10.92 3.51
CA SER A 37 -18.24 -11.38 4.89
C SER A 37 -17.19 -12.49 4.94
N GLU A 38 -16.24 -12.37 5.86
CA GLU A 38 -15.19 -13.36 6.08
C GLU A 38 -15.73 -14.75 6.48
N GLU A 39 -16.86 -14.79 7.20
CA GLU A 39 -17.54 -16.05 7.60
C GLU A 39 -17.93 -16.89 6.37
N ASN A 40 -18.08 -16.24 5.22
CA ASN A 40 -18.47 -16.84 3.96
C ASN A 40 -17.30 -17.12 3.02
N LEU A 41 -16.03 -17.20 3.46
CA LEU A 41 -14.93 -17.41 2.50
C LEU A 41 -14.31 -18.81 2.48
N PHE A 42 -14.32 -19.57 3.57
CA PHE A 42 -13.21 -20.51 3.75
C PHE A 42 -13.54 -22.00 3.91
N GLU A 43 -14.80 -22.40 4.09
CA GLU A 43 -15.13 -23.83 4.04
C GLU A 43 -16.02 -24.22 2.83
N ASP A 44 -16.91 -23.35 2.32
CA ASP A 44 -17.84 -23.72 1.21
C ASP A 44 -18.00 -22.68 0.07
N ASN A 45 -17.35 -21.52 0.12
CA ASN A 45 -17.76 -20.35 -0.68
C ASN A 45 -16.63 -19.67 -1.49
N LEU A 46 -15.45 -20.30 -1.63
CA LEU A 46 -14.45 -19.86 -2.61
C LEU A 46 -15.05 -19.81 -4.03
N SER A 47 -15.93 -20.76 -4.33
CA SER A 47 -16.78 -20.78 -5.52
C SER A 47 -17.59 -19.49 -5.66
N ALA A 48 -18.22 -18.99 -4.60
CA ALA A 48 -19.01 -17.77 -4.61
C ALA A 48 -18.15 -16.53 -4.92
N ILE A 49 -16.94 -16.41 -4.36
CA ILE A 49 -16.01 -15.31 -4.69
C ILE A 49 -15.63 -15.39 -6.16
N VAL A 50 -15.31 -16.61 -6.62
CA VAL A 50 -14.91 -16.88 -8.00
C VAL A 50 -16.06 -16.59 -8.95
N ASP A 51 -17.30 -16.90 -8.59
CA ASP A 51 -18.49 -16.65 -9.40
C ASP A 51 -18.80 -15.16 -9.47
N VAL A 52 -18.67 -14.42 -8.36
CA VAL A 52 -18.73 -12.97 -8.39
C VAL A 52 -17.62 -12.44 -9.30
N LEU A 53 -16.36 -12.86 -9.10
CA LEU A 53 -15.25 -12.45 -9.95
C LEU A 53 -15.44 -12.80 -11.42
N ARG A 54 -16.07 -13.95 -11.73
CA ARG A 54 -16.41 -14.38 -13.10
C ARG A 54 -17.48 -13.50 -13.72
N ALA A 55 -18.50 -13.11 -12.95
CA ALA A 55 -19.53 -12.19 -13.40
C ALA A 55 -18.94 -10.85 -13.87
N TYR A 56 -17.77 -10.48 -13.34
CA TYR A 56 -17.01 -9.30 -13.76
C TYR A 56 -15.75 -9.66 -14.57
N SER A 57 -15.43 -10.92 -14.87
CA SER A 57 -14.12 -11.33 -15.42
C SER A 57 -13.78 -10.76 -16.81
N SER A 58 -14.79 -10.29 -17.55
CA SER A 58 -14.61 -9.64 -18.84
C SER A 58 -14.06 -8.22 -18.74
N LEU A 59 -14.17 -7.50 -17.60
CA LEU A 59 -14.13 -6.03 -17.64
C LEU A 59 -13.39 -5.17 -16.59
N PRO A 60 -13.06 -5.51 -15.33
CA PRO A 60 -12.40 -4.55 -14.46
C PRO A 60 -10.97 -4.86 -14.06
N GLN A 61 -10.23 -3.78 -13.81
CA GLN A 61 -9.12 -3.82 -12.87
C GLN A 61 -9.74 -4.07 -11.49
N CYS A 62 -9.23 -5.04 -10.73
CA CYS A 62 -9.75 -5.41 -9.43
C CYS A 62 -8.72 -5.17 -8.33
N LEU A 63 -9.14 -4.49 -7.26
CA LEU A 63 -8.39 -4.45 -6.00
C LEU A 63 -9.12 -5.32 -4.97
N PHE A 64 -8.39 -6.24 -4.36
CA PHE A 64 -8.84 -7.10 -3.28
C PHE A 64 -8.19 -6.64 -1.99
N PHE A 65 -8.97 -6.52 -0.92
CA PHE A 65 -8.52 -6.11 0.39
C PHE A 65 -8.82 -7.22 1.39
N LEU A 66 -7.77 -7.73 2.04
CA LEU A 66 -7.83 -8.77 3.06
C LEU A 66 -7.29 -8.21 4.38
N HIS A 67 -7.92 -8.56 5.49
CA HIS A 67 -7.46 -8.04 6.77
C HIS A 67 -6.32 -8.86 7.41
N ARG A 68 -5.23 -8.17 7.76
CA ARG A 68 -3.96 -8.73 8.25
C ARG A 68 -4.05 -9.58 9.52
N LYS A 69 -4.93 -9.22 10.47
CA LYS A 69 -5.14 -10.01 11.72
C LYS A 69 -5.59 -11.46 11.45
N ARG A 70 -6.18 -11.71 10.28
CA ARG A 70 -6.78 -12.99 9.92
C ARG A 70 -6.03 -13.71 8.82
N HIS A 71 -5.35 -12.96 7.95
CA HIS A 71 -4.69 -13.49 6.78
C HIS A 71 -3.19 -13.18 6.84
N PRO A 72 -2.34 -14.15 7.25
CA PRO A 72 -0.90 -13.96 7.17
C PRO A 72 -0.47 -13.84 5.70
N VAL A 73 0.67 -13.19 5.45
CA VAL A 73 1.19 -12.94 4.10
C VAL A 73 1.30 -14.22 3.25
N SER A 74 1.74 -15.33 3.85
CA SER A 74 1.84 -16.63 3.20
C SER A 74 0.50 -17.14 2.65
N TYR A 75 -0.59 -16.84 3.35
CA TYR A 75 -1.94 -17.21 2.97
C TYR A 75 -2.44 -16.42 1.75
N VAL A 76 -2.16 -15.12 1.71
CA VAL A 76 -2.56 -14.23 0.60
C VAL A 76 -2.00 -14.73 -0.73
N GLY A 77 -0.74 -15.17 -0.73
CA GLY A 77 -0.10 -15.74 -1.92
C GLY A 77 -0.83 -16.96 -2.47
N GLN A 78 -1.20 -17.90 -1.59
CA GLN A 78 -1.92 -19.12 -1.97
C GLN A 78 -3.33 -18.82 -2.46
N LEU A 79 -4.05 -17.92 -1.79
CA LEU A 79 -5.39 -17.49 -2.19
C LEU A 79 -5.37 -16.85 -3.58
N LEU A 80 -4.45 -15.90 -3.82
CA LEU A 80 -4.30 -15.26 -5.13
C LEU A 80 -3.98 -16.26 -6.24
N GLN A 81 -3.07 -17.22 -5.97
CA GLN A 81 -2.72 -18.26 -6.93
C GLN A 81 -3.96 -19.11 -7.27
N THR A 82 -4.74 -19.48 -6.26
CA THR A 82 -5.96 -20.27 -6.42
C THR A 82 -7.02 -19.51 -7.22
N LEU A 83 -7.28 -18.25 -6.87
CA LEU A 83 -8.24 -17.39 -7.59
C LEU A 83 -7.83 -17.20 -9.05
N LYS A 84 -6.55 -16.91 -9.32
CA LYS A 84 -6.04 -16.78 -10.69
C LYS A 84 -6.24 -18.07 -11.50
N ALA A 85 -5.91 -19.22 -10.90
CA ALA A 85 -6.09 -20.51 -11.55
C ALA A 85 -7.57 -20.79 -11.88
N GLN A 86 -8.49 -20.55 -10.95
CA GLN A 86 -9.93 -20.79 -11.14
C GLN A 86 -10.60 -19.82 -12.11
N LEU A 87 -10.03 -18.61 -12.28
CA LEU A 87 -10.51 -17.59 -13.20
C LEU A 87 -9.82 -17.67 -14.57
N GLY A 88 -8.87 -18.60 -14.78
CA GLY A 88 -8.08 -18.66 -16.01
C GLY A 88 -7.26 -17.39 -16.26
N LEU A 89 -6.91 -16.66 -15.19
CA LEU A 89 -6.14 -15.43 -15.29
C LEU A 89 -4.64 -15.75 -15.31
N ASN A 90 -3.97 -15.29 -16.35
CA ASN A 90 -2.51 -15.21 -16.36
C ASN A 90 -2.03 -14.11 -15.39
N ASP A 91 -0.72 -14.02 -15.14
CA ASP A 91 -0.07 -13.00 -14.29
C ASP A 91 -0.17 -11.54 -14.81
N THR A 92 -1.15 -11.27 -15.66
CA THR A 92 -1.50 -9.98 -16.29
C THR A 92 -1.85 -8.84 -15.32
N GLY A 93 -1.79 -9.04 -14.00
CA GLY A 93 -1.96 -7.98 -13.01
C GLY A 93 -3.37 -7.37 -12.93
N LYS A 94 -4.39 -8.06 -13.48
CA LYS A 94 -5.79 -7.64 -13.38
C LYS A 94 -6.35 -7.73 -11.97
N LEU A 95 -5.91 -8.76 -11.23
CA LEU A 95 -6.27 -9.00 -9.84
C LEU A 95 -5.10 -8.60 -8.94
N LYS A 96 -5.28 -7.55 -8.14
CA LYS A 96 -4.31 -7.08 -7.16
C LYS A 96 -4.87 -7.29 -5.76
N CYS A 97 -4.09 -7.84 -4.83
CA CYS A 97 -4.51 -8.00 -3.44
C CYS A 97 -3.63 -7.15 -2.53
N PHE A 98 -4.26 -6.44 -1.61
CA PHE A 98 -3.65 -5.60 -0.60
C PHE A 98 -4.09 -6.11 0.77
N LEU A 99 -3.17 -6.03 1.72
CA LEU A 99 -3.48 -6.24 3.13
C LEU A 99 -3.90 -4.91 3.75
N PHE A 100 -4.85 -4.95 4.67
CA PHE A 100 -5.22 -3.82 5.51
C PHE A 100 -5.52 -4.27 6.94
N GLY A 101 -5.60 -3.38 7.91
CA GLY A 101 -6.09 -3.67 9.25
C GLY A 101 -5.54 -2.78 10.35
N TYR A 102 -5.85 -3.18 11.58
CA TYR A 102 -5.53 -2.47 12.81
C TYR A 102 -6.07 -1.03 12.90
N GLY A 103 -7.03 -0.67 12.06
CA GLY A 103 -7.67 0.64 12.08
C GLY A 103 -6.74 1.79 11.70
N SER A 104 -5.56 1.52 11.13
CA SER A 104 -4.62 2.54 10.68
C SER A 104 -4.72 2.77 9.17
N ASP A 105 -5.01 1.75 8.36
CA ASP A 105 -5.04 1.87 6.91
C ASP A 105 -5.91 3.00 6.34
N TYR A 106 -5.47 3.53 5.20
CA TYR A 106 -6.17 4.57 4.43
C TYR A 106 -7.59 4.17 4.02
N LEU A 107 -7.89 2.86 4.07
CA LEU A 107 -9.21 2.31 3.85
C LEU A 107 -10.24 2.72 4.93
N TYR A 108 -9.79 3.07 6.14
CA TYR A 108 -10.66 3.43 7.27
C TYR A 108 -11.03 4.91 7.29
N LEU A 109 -12.34 5.19 7.37
CA LEU A 109 -12.90 6.53 7.52
C LEU A 109 -12.42 7.20 8.79
N SER A 110 -12.29 6.47 9.89
CA SER A 110 -11.83 7.00 11.19
C SER A 110 -10.41 7.59 11.16
N LYS A 111 -9.65 7.32 10.10
CA LYS A 111 -8.30 7.87 9.88
C LYS A 111 -8.21 8.77 8.65
N ASN A 112 -9.03 8.50 7.64
CA ASN A 112 -9.03 9.26 6.41
C ASN A 112 -10.45 9.64 6.00
N PRO A 113 -10.76 10.94 5.79
CA PRO A 113 -12.08 11.36 5.34
C PRO A 113 -12.48 10.79 3.96
N ASN A 114 -11.51 10.32 3.18
CA ASN A 114 -11.70 9.65 1.89
C ASN A 114 -11.68 8.12 1.99
N GLY A 115 -11.68 7.56 3.20
CA GLY A 115 -11.76 6.12 3.46
C GLY A 115 -13.05 5.49 2.90
N LEU A 116 -13.12 4.17 2.88
CA LEU A 116 -14.33 3.42 2.51
C LEU A 116 -15.00 2.72 3.71
N LEU A 117 -14.28 2.50 4.81
CA LEU A 117 -14.77 1.71 5.95
C LEU A 117 -14.92 2.56 7.20
N GLY A 118 -16.14 2.72 7.70
CA GLY A 118 -16.40 3.38 8.99
C GLY A 118 -16.67 2.40 10.13
N ASP A 119 -16.92 2.95 11.31
CA ASP A 119 -17.30 2.20 12.52
C ASP A 119 -18.76 1.69 12.48
N GLY A 120 -19.54 2.15 11.49
CA GLY A 120 -20.87 1.64 11.12
C GLY A 120 -20.95 1.26 9.64
N ALA A 121 -22.16 1.08 9.11
CA ALA A 121 -22.44 0.60 7.76
C ALA A 121 -22.05 1.55 6.60
N LEU A 122 -20.84 2.18 6.63
CA LEU A 122 -20.23 3.15 5.69
C LEU A 122 -20.23 4.64 6.16
N GLY A 123 -20.44 4.89 7.46
CA GLY A 123 -20.22 6.19 8.09
C GLY A 123 -19.17 6.08 9.20
N GLY A 124 -18.36 7.13 9.40
CA GLY A 124 -17.31 7.16 10.41
C GLY A 124 -17.09 8.56 10.99
N PHE A 125 -16.58 8.61 12.22
CA PHE A 125 -16.22 9.85 12.88
C PHE A 125 -14.70 10.01 12.84
N VAL A 126 -14.23 11.21 12.50
CA VAL A 126 -12.80 11.56 12.53
C VAL A 126 -12.64 12.77 13.41
N GLU A 127 -11.77 12.64 14.41
CA GLU A 127 -11.33 13.78 15.20
C GLU A 127 -10.35 14.61 14.38
N ASP A 128 -10.62 15.91 14.24
CA ASP A 128 -9.69 16.81 13.59
C ASP A 128 -8.56 17.25 14.54
N LYS A 129 -7.61 18.05 14.02
CA LYS A 129 -6.43 18.49 14.76
C LYS A 129 -6.77 19.37 15.98
N ASP A 130 -7.99 19.90 16.04
CA ASP A 130 -8.46 20.76 17.13
C ASP A 130 -9.27 19.96 18.18
N GLY A 131 -9.30 18.62 18.05
CA GLY A 131 -10.07 17.73 18.92
C GLY A 131 -11.56 17.70 18.59
N ALA A 132 -12.00 18.33 17.50
CA ALA A 132 -13.40 18.34 17.10
C ALA A 132 -13.72 17.09 16.26
N THR A 133 -14.71 16.33 16.70
CA THR A 133 -15.19 15.17 15.96
C THR A 133 -16.05 15.60 14.77
N LYS A 134 -15.62 15.28 13.56
CA LYS A 134 -16.37 15.46 12.31
C LYS A 134 -16.89 14.12 11.81
N GLU A 135 -18.14 14.11 11.37
CA GLU A 135 -18.76 12.94 10.77
C GLU A 135 -18.50 12.90 9.25
N TYR A 136 -18.07 11.75 8.75
CA TYR A 136 -17.82 11.49 7.34
C TYR A 136 -18.67 10.31 6.86
N HIS A 137 -19.23 10.46 5.67
CA HIS A 137 -20.14 9.48 5.08
C HIS A 137 -19.67 9.09 3.68
N VAL A 138 -19.52 7.79 3.44
CA VAL A 138 -19.20 7.24 2.12
C VAL A 138 -20.45 7.04 1.28
N ILE A 139 -21.60 6.84 1.92
CA ILE A 139 -22.89 6.67 1.23
C ILE A 139 -23.30 7.99 0.60
N GLN A 140 -23.64 7.92 -0.70
CA GLN A 140 -24.29 9.01 -1.42
C GLN A 140 -25.82 8.83 -1.40
N ASP A 141 -26.31 7.62 -1.70
CA ASP A 141 -27.72 7.25 -1.60
C ASP A 141 -27.86 5.78 -1.18
N ALA A 142 -28.35 5.54 0.03
CA ALA A 142 -28.55 4.21 0.59
C ALA A 142 -29.62 3.39 -0.15
N LYS A 143 -30.69 4.04 -0.65
CA LYS A 143 -31.77 3.36 -1.37
C LYS A 143 -31.28 2.86 -2.73
N GLN A 144 -30.46 3.66 -3.39
CA GLN A 144 -29.83 3.31 -4.68
C GLN A 144 -28.54 2.50 -4.53
N ARG A 145 -28.11 2.23 -3.29
CA ARG A 145 -26.84 1.58 -2.94
C ARG A 145 -25.64 2.25 -3.64
N THR A 146 -25.59 3.57 -3.57
CA THR A 146 -24.50 4.35 -4.16
C THR A 146 -23.56 4.91 -3.12
N ILE A 147 -22.27 4.90 -3.45
CA ILE A 147 -21.19 5.53 -2.68
C ILE A 147 -20.63 6.73 -3.43
N ARG A 148 -20.00 7.63 -2.69
CA ARG A 148 -19.29 8.78 -3.24
C ARG A 148 -18.11 8.33 -4.09
N GLU A 149 -18.05 8.84 -5.31
CA GLU A 149 -17.01 8.51 -6.27
C GLU A 149 -15.62 9.00 -5.82
N GLU A 150 -15.56 10.09 -5.06
CA GLU A 150 -14.33 10.65 -4.48
C GLU A 150 -13.64 9.64 -3.56
N ASN A 151 -14.38 9.01 -2.64
CA ASN A 151 -13.86 7.98 -1.74
C ASN A 151 -13.34 6.76 -2.52
N PHE A 152 -14.12 6.27 -3.50
CA PHE A 152 -13.69 5.15 -4.34
C PHE A 152 -12.38 5.47 -5.08
N ASN A 153 -12.31 6.64 -5.72
CA ASN A 153 -11.14 7.09 -6.46
C ASN A 153 -9.92 7.33 -5.56
N ALA A 154 -10.13 7.81 -4.34
CA ALA A 154 -9.06 8.02 -3.38
C ALA A 154 -8.40 6.69 -2.97
N ILE A 155 -9.18 5.69 -2.58
CA ILE A 155 -8.66 4.34 -2.26
C ILE A 155 -7.96 3.73 -3.46
N TRP A 156 -8.59 3.82 -4.63
CA TRP A 156 -8.03 3.31 -5.86
C TRP A 156 -6.64 3.88 -6.14
N ARG A 157 -6.51 5.22 -6.09
CA ARG A 157 -5.25 5.92 -6.35
C ARG A 157 -4.20 5.62 -5.28
N TYR A 158 -4.60 5.59 -4.01
CA TYR A 158 -3.70 5.34 -2.89
C TYR A 158 -2.99 3.99 -3.05
N TYR A 159 -3.75 2.90 -3.10
CA TYR A 159 -3.15 1.55 -3.14
C TYR A 159 -2.43 1.24 -4.47
N GLN A 160 -2.71 1.98 -5.54
CA GLN A 160 -1.96 1.86 -6.79
C GLN A 160 -0.64 2.66 -6.82
N HIS A 161 -0.54 3.78 -6.12
CA HIS A 161 0.53 4.76 -6.35
C HIS A 161 1.29 5.21 -5.10
N GLU A 162 0.75 5.05 -3.91
CA GLU A 162 1.31 5.65 -2.70
C GLU A 162 2.73 5.15 -2.41
N PHE A 163 2.97 3.85 -2.48
CA PHE A 163 4.31 3.29 -2.25
C PHE A 163 5.34 3.84 -3.23
N LYS A 164 4.97 4.00 -4.50
CA LYS A 164 5.85 4.62 -5.50
C LYS A 164 6.20 6.07 -5.09
N LYS A 165 5.22 6.86 -4.64
CA LYS A 165 5.45 8.22 -4.12
C LYS A 165 6.36 8.22 -2.89
N LYS A 166 6.11 7.35 -1.90
CA LYS A 166 6.91 7.21 -0.68
C LYS A 166 8.36 6.84 -1.01
N LEU A 167 8.58 5.92 -1.96
CA LEU A 167 9.91 5.54 -2.43
C LEU A 167 10.68 6.71 -3.05
N TYR A 168 10.03 7.53 -3.88
CA TYR A 168 10.67 8.74 -4.43
C TYR A 168 11.01 9.77 -3.36
N GLN A 169 10.11 9.97 -2.38
CA GLN A 169 10.37 10.87 -1.26
C GLN A 169 11.55 10.38 -0.44
N LEU A 170 11.61 9.08 -0.13
CA LEU A 170 12.75 8.48 0.56
C LEU A 170 14.04 8.64 -0.25
N GLU A 171 14.04 8.34 -1.54
CA GLU A 171 15.19 8.50 -2.43
C GLU A 171 15.73 9.94 -2.37
N ARG A 172 14.85 10.92 -2.56
CA ARG A 172 15.21 12.33 -2.56
C ARG A 172 15.76 12.77 -1.21
N ASP A 173 15.04 12.46 -0.14
CA ASP A 173 15.37 12.94 1.20
C ASP A 173 16.68 12.28 1.69
N LEU A 174 16.89 10.99 1.38
CA LEU A 174 18.13 10.27 1.65
C LEU A 174 19.32 10.90 0.92
N PHE A 175 19.23 11.13 -0.39
CA PHE A 175 20.37 11.67 -1.14
C PHE A 175 20.60 13.16 -0.93
N LEU A 176 19.57 13.92 -0.54
CA LEU A 176 19.75 15.30 -0.11
C LEU A 176 20.53 15.33 1.22
N HIS A 177 20.15 14.48 2.18
CA HIS A 177 20.78 14.42 3.49
C HIS A 177 22.22 13.93 3.42
N PHE A 178 22.49 12.89 2.63
CA PHE A 178 23.82 12.29 2.52
C PHE A 178 24.67 12.81 1.33
N SER A 179 24.21 13.84 0.62
CA SER A 179 24.96 14.42 -0.51
C SER A 179 26.41 14.76 -0.17
N PRO A 180 26.74 15.35 1.01
CA PRO A 180 28.13 15.69 1.34
C PRO A 180 29.05 14.48 1.42
N PHE A 181 28.54 13.30 1.80
CA PHE A 181 29.34 12.07 1.94
C PHE A 181 29.72 11.42 0.59
N THR A 182 29.19 11.95 -0.52
CA THR A 182 29.59 11.53 -1.87
C THR A 182 30.91 12.15 -2.31
N ASP A 183 31.36 13.22 -1.64
CA ASP A 183 32.65 13.86 -1.89
C ASP A 183 33.77 13.12 -1.12
N PRO A 184 34.78 12.56 -1.81
CA PRO A 184 35.93 11.93 -1.17
C PRO A 184 36.73 12.88 -0.26
N GLU A 185 36.57 14.19 -0.38
CA GLU A 185 37.26 15.20 0.42
C GLU A 185 36.44 15.69 1.63
N TYR A 186 35.19 15.24 1.79
CA TYR A 186 34.32 15.70 2.86
C TYR A 186 34.92 15.43 4.26
N PRO A 187 35.04 16.45 5.14
CA PRO A 187 35.66 16.29 6.46
C PRO A 187 35.00 15.22 7.34
N GLY A 188 33.70 15.00 7.17
CA GLY A 188 32.93 13.99 7.90
C GLY A 188 32.93 12.58 7.28
N LYS A 189 33.69 12.33 6.20
CA LYS A 189 33.66 11.06 5.43
C LYS A 189 34.01 9.80 6.22
N ASN A 190 34.74 9.95 7.32
CA ASN A 190 35.13 8.85 8.21
C ASN A 190 34.11 8.64 9.35
N GLY A 191 33.14 9.54 9.49
CA GLY A 191 32.05 9.42 10.45
C GLY A 191 31.12 8.26 10.12
N SER A 192 30.39 7.77 11.12
CA SER A 192 29.35 6.78 10.91
C SER A 192 28.16 7.42 10.19
N LEU A 193 27.73 6.88 9.04
CA LEU A 193 26.51 7.32 8.37
C LEU A 193 25.28 7.18 9.29
N PHE A 194 25.29 6.15 10.15
CA PHE A 194 24.31 5.95 11.21
C PHE A 194 24.25 7.13 12.19
N ALA A 195 25.41 7.56 12.73
CA ALA A 195 25.43 8.69 13.67
C ALA A 195 24.98 10.00 13.01
N HIS A 196 25.21 10.15 11.71
CA HIS A 196 24.66 11.29 10.97
C HIS A 196 23.14 11.18 10.80
N LEU A 197 22.63 9.97 10.53
CA LEU A 197 21.20 9.71 10.41
C LEU A 197 20.43 10.07 11.68
N GLU A 198 21.01 9.81 12.86
CA GLU A 198 20.41 10.15 14.16
C GLU A 198 20.15 11.65 14.34
N THR A 199 20.78 12.52 13.53
CA THR A 199 20.49 13.96 13.54
C THR A 199 19.18 14.34 12.83
N ASN A 200 18.53 13.38 12.15
CA ASN A 200 17.27 13.57 11.45
C ASN A 200 16.29 12.42 11.78
N SER A 201 15.54 12.58 12.87
CA SER A 201 14.60 11.57 13.38
C SER A 201 13.57 11.12 12.35
N ALA A 202 13.03 12.04 11.54
CA ALA A 202 12.04 11.70 10.51
C ALA A 202 12.62 10.80 9.40
N LEU A 203 13.85 11.07 8.95
CA LEU A 203 14.53 10.21 7.97
C LEU A 203 14.93 8.87 8.59
N ALA A 204 15.40 8.88 9.84
CA ALA A 204 15.73 7.67 10.58
C ALA A 204 14.51 6.75 10.69
N LEU A 205 13.38 7.27 11.15
CA LEU A 205 12.12 6.55 11.28
C LEU A 205 11.65 5.96 9.95
N ARG A 206 11.73 6.73 8.85
CA ARG A 206 11.42 6.21 7.51
C ARG A 206 12.33 5.06 7.11
N LEU A 207 13.63 5.13 7.39
CA LEU A 207 14.57 4.08 7.04
C LEU A 207 14.35 2.82 7.88
N TYR A 208 14.10 2.97 9.18
CA TYR A 208 13.72 1.84 10.04
C TYR A 208 12.45 1.16 9.55
N SER A 209 11.41 1.94 9.23
CA SER A 209 10.17 1.39 8.67
C SER A 209 10.41 0.72 7.31
N PHE A 210 11.21 1.35 6.44
CA PHE A 210 11.56 0.82 5.13
C PHE A 210 12.25 -0.55 5.23
N ILE A 211 13.19 -0.70 6.17
CA ILE A 211 13.87 -1.97 6.41
C ILE A 211 13.07 -2.93 7.30
N GLY A 212 11.86 -2.55 7.74
CA GLY A 212 10.97 -3.38 8.54
C GLY A 212 11.51 -3.69 9.93
N GLU A 213 12.25 -2.75 10.52
CA GLU A 213 12.53 -2.77 11.97
C GLU A 213 11.26 -2.41 12.73
N ASP A 214 11.13 -2.95 13.94
CA ASP A 214 10.00 -2.65 14.82
C ASP A 214 10.08 -1.18 15.27
N ILE A 215 8.98 -0.45 15.05
CA ILE A 215 8.81 0.94 15.48
C ILE A 215 7.87 0.96 16.68
N GLU A 216 8.16 1.79 17.67
CA GLU A 216 7.32 1.93 18.84
C GLU A 216 5.89 2.33 18.43
N ALA A 217 4.88 1.73 19.08
CA ALA A 217 3.49 1.89 18.67
C ALA A 217 3.01 3.36 18.68
N GLU A 218 3.54 4.17 19.61
CA GLU A 218 3.23 5.59 19.72
C GLU A 218 3.80 6.38 18.53
N GLU A 219 5.07 6.17 18.18
CA GLU A 219 5.70 6.78 17.01
C GLU A 219 5.02 6.34 15.71
N ALA A 220 4.61 5.07 15.62
CA ALA A 220 3.90 4.55 14.46
C ALA A 220 2.54 5.22 14.25
N VAL A 221 1.84 5.58 15.33
CA VAL A 221 0.56 6.31 15.26
C VAL A 221 0.78 7.78 14.85
N GLU A 222 1.80 8.44 15.41
CA GLU A 222 2.08 9.85 15.13
C GLU A 222 2.60 10.07 13.70
N HIS A 223 3.38 9.13 13.18
CA HIS A 223 4.12 9.28 11.93
C HIS A 223 3.71 8.28 10.84
N GLN A 224 2.45 7.89 10.83
CA GLN A 224 1.92 6.86 9.94
C GLN A 224 2.24 7.09 8.44
N GLU A 225 2.26 8.35 8.00
CA GLU A 225 2.62 8.75 6.63
C GLU A 225 4.08 8.46 6.24
N LEU A 226 4.95 8.24 7.22
CA LEU A 226 6.36 7.91 7.05
C LEU A 226 6.60 6.41 6.94
N LEU A 227 5.60 5.59 7.28
CA LEU A 227 5.76 4.14 7.38
C LEU A 227 5.65 3.44 6.01
N PHE A 228 6.43 2.37 5.86
CA PHE A 228 6.49 1.47 4.70
C PHE A 228 5.85 0.10 4.98
N ASP A 229 4.86 0.07 5.88
CA ASP A 229 4.12 -1.15 6.22
C ASP A 229 3.62 -1.87 4.96
N ASP A 230 3.85 -3.19 4.91
CA ASP A 230 3.44 -4.07 3.81
C ASP A 230 3.95 -3.64 2.42
N CYS A 231 4.93 -2.74 2.32
CA CYS A 231 5.42 -2.20 1.05
C CYS A 231 5.86 -3.28 0.07
N SER A 232 6.55 -4.32 0.55
CA SER A 232 6.99 -5.44 -0.30
C SER A 232 5.82 -6.15 -0.99
N GLU A 233 4.80 -6.54 -0.24
CA GLU A 233 3.61 -7.20 -0.80
C GLU A 233 2.76 -6.26 -1.63
N ASN A 234 2.66 -4.98 -1.24
CA ASN A 234 1.91 -3.99 -2.01
C ASN A 234 2.61 -3.66 -3.34
N LEU A 235 3.94 -3.63 -3.38
CA LEU A 235 4.72 -3.51 -4.63
C LEU A 235 4.55 -4.74 -5.52
N LYS A 236 4.58 -5.94 -4.93
CA LYS A 236 4.28 -7.19 -5.64
C LYS A 236 2.88 -7.17 -6.24
N ALA A 237 1.88 -6.69 -5.49
CA ALA A 237 0.51 -6.58 -5.97
C ALA A 237 0.36 -5.52 -7.07
N ALA A 238 1.02 -4.36 -6.92
CA ALA A 238 0.89 -3.25 -7.86
C ALA A 238 1.69 -3.45 -9.17
N TYR A 239 2.91 -3.99 -9.07
CA TYR A 239 3.92 -4.02 -10.13
C TYR A 239 4.52 -5.42 -10.40
N GLY A 240 4.20 -6.42 -9.58
CA GLY A 240 4.62 -7.81 -9.78
C GLY A 240 5.89 -8.20 -9.02
N LEU A 241 6.25 -9.49 -9.13
CA LEU A 241 7.39 -10.09 -8.44
C LEU A 241 8.75 -9.37 -8.67
N PRO A 242 9.07 -8.86 -9.87
CA PRO A 242 10.32 -8.13 -10.08
C PRO A 242 10.47 -6.89 -9.18
N ALA A 243 9.38 -6.13 -8.97
CA ALA A 243 9.41 -4.93 -8.13
C ALA A 243 9.62 -5.25 -6.66
N MET A 244 8.92 -6.27 -6.16
CA MET A 244 9.12 -6.80 -4.81
C MET A 244 10.59 -7.24 -4.60
N LYS A 245 11.16 -8.00 -5.55
CA LYS A 245 12.56 -8.44 -5.45
C LYS A 245 13.55 -7.28 -5.45
N ALA A 246 13.35 -6.30 -6.33
CA ALA A 246 14.19 -5.09 -6.37
C ALA A 246 14.08 -4.27 -5.07
N TYR A 247 12.89 -4.22 -4.48
CA TYR A 247 12.67 -3.59 -3.17
C TYR A 247 13.45 -4.31 -2.06
N GLU A 248 13.35 -5.64 -1.97
CA GLU A 248 14.10 -6.42 -0.97
C GLU A 248 15.62 -6.27 -1.13
N THR A 249 16.11 -6.22 -2.37
CA THR A 249 17.53 -5.93 -2.64
C THR A 249 17.92 -4.53 -2.16
N LEU A 250 17.13 -3.50 -2.46
CA LEU A 250 17.37 -2.13 -2.00
C LEU A 250 17.34 -2.04 -0.47
N LYS A 251 16.39 -2.71 0.18
CA LYS A 251 16.27 -2.84 1.63
C LYS A 251 17.52 -3.41 2.27
N GLN A 252 18.09 -4.49 1.72
CA GLN A 252 19.35 -5.05 2.19
C GLN A 252 20.53 -4.07 2.04
N HIS A 253 20.61 -3.36 0.91
CA HIS A 253 21.68 -2.36 0.70
C HIS A 253 21.56 -1.17 1.65
N ILE A 254 20.34 -0.63 1.82
CA ILE A 254 20.09 0.47 2.76
C ILE A 254 20.46 0.05 4.18
N ASN A 255 20.02 -1.15 4.61
CA ASN A 255 20.38 -1.66 5.92
C ASN A 255 21.90 -1.76 6.05
N GLY A 256 22.59 -2.41 5.11
CA GLY A 256 24.04 -2.57 5.16
C GLY A 256 24.84 -1.26 5.17
N VAL A 257 24.37 -0.22 4.46
CA VAL A 257 25.10 1.05 4.29
C VAL A 257 24.80 2.06 5.39
N PHE A 258 23.54 2.22 5.77
CA PHE A 258 23.12 3.30 6.69
C PHE A 258 22.88 2.83 8.13
N LEU A 259 22.48 1.57 8.32
CA LEU A 259 22.01 1.06 9.62
C LEU A 259 22.85 -0.09 10.18
N GLY A 260 23.62 -0.77 9.32
CA GLY A 260 24.37 -1.96 9.65
C GLY A 260 25.71 -1.66 10.34
N ASN A 261 26.04 -2.47 11.33
CA ASN A 261 27.33 -2.43 12.05
C ASN A 261 28.50 -3.08 11.29
N SER A 262 28.39 -3.29 9.96
CA SER A 262 29.35 -4.15 9.25
C SER A 262 30.77 -3.58 9.29
N LEU A 263 31.71 -4.41 9.77
CA LEU A 263 33.15 -4.14 9.90
C LEU A 263 33.86 -3.93 8.55
N HIS A 264 33.18 -4.22 7.43
CA HIS A 264 33.66 -3.97 6.08
C HIS A 264 32.98 -2.72 5.53
N ARG A 265 33.37 -1.56 6.05
CA ARG A 265 32.85 -0.27 5.59
C ARG A 265 33.39 0.03 4.19
N VAL A 266 32.61 -0.30 3.17
CA VAL A 266 32.74 0.35 1.87
C VAL A 266 32.67 1.86 2.11
N PRO A 267 33.65 2.66 1.64
CA PRO A 267 33.63 4.10 1.86
C PRO A 267 32.31 4.74 1.41
N PRO A 268 31.75 5.73 2.14
CA PRO A 268 30.46 6.34 1.80
C PRO A 268 30.36 6.86 0.36
N HIS A 269 31.45 7.41 -0.19
CA HIS A 269 31.52 7.91 -1.56
C HIS A 269 31.41 6.80 -2.63
N ILE A 270 31.54 5.53 -2.25
CA ILE A 270 31.30 4.35 -3.11
C ILE A 270 29.90 3.78 -2.81
N ALA A 271 29.58 3.58 -1.54
CA ALA A 271 28.34 2.92 -1.12
C ALA A 271 27.06 3.73 -1.47
N ILE A 272 27.09 5.06 -1.32
CA ILE A 272 25.91 5.91 -1.60
C ILE A 272 25.54 5.88 -3.09
N PRO A 273 26.48 6.00 -4.05
CA PRO A 273 26.20 5.77 -5.47
C PRO A 273 25.60 4.38 -5.78
N GLU A 274 26.07 3.32 -5.12
CA GLU A 274 25.52 1.97 -5.31
C GLU A 274 24.05 1.90 -4.85
N VAL A 275 23.72 2.45 -3.69
CA VAL A 275 22.31 2.56 -3.23
C VAL A 275 21.48 3.35 -4.25
N ARG A 276 22.03 4.42 -4.83
CA ARG A 276 21.33 5.18 -5.88
C ARG A 276 21.03 4.32 -7.11
N GLN A 277 21.96 3.47 -7.52
CA GLN A 277 21.71 2.52 -8.60
C GLN A 277 20.60 1.52 -8.25
N GLN A 278 20.52 1.06 -7.00
CA GLN A 278 19.42 0.19 -6.55
C GLN A 278 18.06 0.90 -6.61
N PHE A 279 17.98 2.19 -6.29
CA PHE A 279 16.76 2.99 -6.52
C PHE A 279 16.41 3.09 -8.01
N VAL A 280 17.39 3.30 -8.89
CA VAL A 280 17.18 3.29 -10.36
C VAL A 280 16.63 1.94 -10.80
N GLN A 281 17.22 0.84 -10.34
CA GLN A 281 16.78 -0.51 -10.65
C GLN A 281 15.35 -0.76 -10.19
N LEU A 282 15.01 -0.41 -8.95
CA LEU A 282 13.64 -0.52 -8.43
C LEU A 282 12.66 0.29 -9.28
N ARG A 283 12.97 1.54 -9.62
CA ARG A 283 12.10 2.37 -10.47
C ARG A 283 11.86 1.77 -11.85
N SER A 284 12.86 1.14 -12.45
CA SER A 284 12.71 0.46 -13.75
C SER A 284 11.64 -0.65 -13.72
N THR A 285 11.40 -1.25 -12.55
CA THR A 285 10.36 -2.28 -12.35
C THR A 285 8.97 -1.69 -12.07
N MET A 286 8.86 -0.38 -11.86
CA MET A 286 7.62 0.34 -11.55
C MET A 286 7.32 1.38 -12.63
N PRO A 287 7.12 0.98 -13.90
CA PRO A 287 6.87 1.93 -14.99
C PRO A 287 5.67 2.81 -14.65
N GLU A 288 5.74 4.09 -15.02
CA GLU A 288 4.53 4.91 -15.05
C GLU A 288 3.58 4.26 -16.05
N ARG A 289 2.49 3.68 -15.55
CA ARG A 289 1.38 3.36 -16.44
C ARG A 289 0.92 4.70 -16.98
N ILE A 290 1.17 4.94 -18.26
CA ILE A 290 0.53 6.03 -18.98
C ILE A 290 -0.95 5.69 -18.95
N THR A 291 -1.66 6.19 -17.94
CA THR A 291 -3.11 6.20 -17.90
C THR A 291 -3.56 7.20 -18.95
N TYR A 292 -3.83 6.68 -20.15
CA TYR A 292 -4.48 7.40 -21.25
C TYR A 292 -5.98 7.51 -21.06
#